data_AF-A0A960U439-F1
#
_entry.id   AF-A0A960U439-F1
#
_cell.length_a   1.000
_cell.length_b   1.000
_cell.length_c   1.000
_cell.angle_alpha   90.00
_cell.angle_beta   90.00
_cell.angle_gamma   90.00
#
_symmetry.space_group_name_H-M   'P 1'
#
loop_
_entity.id
_entity.type
_entity.pdbx_description
1 polymer ?
#
loop_
_entity_poly.entity_id
_entity_poly.type
_entity_poly.pdbx_seq_one_letter_code
_entity_poly.pdbx_strand_id
1 'polypeptide(L)'
;MKTTIKLLTIALVFGLTSSVFAITPAQENKLLMKALVEGASTPAQKESVSKYMNLLSKEKKAEAERFRALAKMHFGGKARLQDIKEKEYLKKAEALEQEAADYQKLALHYNGELASN
;
A
#
# COMPACT_ATOMS: atom_id res chain seq x y z
N MET A 1 45.62 28.21 19.38
CA MET A 1 44.41 28.97 18.95
C MET A 1 43.95 28.37 17.62
N LYS A 2 42.97 27.46 17.65
CA LYS A 2 41.54 27.66 17.32
C LYS A 2 41.27 27.88 15.81
N THR A 3 41.18 26.78 15.06
CA THR A 3 40.55 26.71 13.71
C THR A 3 39.83 25.38 13.50
N THR A 4 39.00 24.96 14.45
CA THR A 4 38.19 23.72 14.34
C THR A 4 36.76 23.94 14.80
N ILE A 5 36.19 25.11 14.48
CA ILE A 5 34.77 25.43 14.76
C ILE A 5 34.19 26.14 13.54
N LYS A 6 34.12 25.46 12.38
CA LYS A 6 33.32 25.93 11.22
C LYS A 6 32.63 24.81 10.44
N LEU A 7 32.95 23.54 10.66
CA LEU A 7 32.31 22.42 9.96
C LEU A 7 31.04 21.89 10.65
N LEU A 8 30.78 22.27 11.90
CA LEU A 8 29.61 21.74 12.64
C LEU A 8 28.31 22.50 12.36
N THR A 9 28.36 23.65 11.68
CA THR A 9 27.18 24.52 11.53
C THR A 9 26.37 24.24 10.27
N ILE A 10 26.90 23.50 9.29
CA ILE A 10 26.21 23.24 8.01
C ILE A 10 25.25 22.03 8.10
N ALA A 11 25.49 21.10 9.03
CA ALA A 11 24.63 19.93 9.21
C ALA A 11 23.29 20.24 9.92
N LEU A 12 23.17 21.40 10.58
CA LEU A 12 21.97 21.75 11.35
C LEU A 12 20.86 22.39 10.50
N VAL A 13 21.15 22.81 9.26
CA VAL A 13 20.17 23.49 8.40
C VAL A 13 19.35 22.52 7.54
N PHE A 14 19.79 21.28 7.36
CA PHE A 14 19.03 20.28 6.57
C PHE A 14 17.88 19.61 7.35
N GLY A 15 17.72 19.92 8.65
CA GLY A 15 16.67 19.34 9.50
C GLY A 15 15.32 20.06 9.48
N LEU A 16 15.15 21.16 8.73
CA LEU A 16 13.99 22.05 8.86
C LEU A 16 13.05 22.10 7.63
N THR A 17 13.15 21.16 6.69
CA THR A 17 12.23 21.10 5.53
C THR A 17 11.45 19.80 5.41
N SER A 18 11.25 19.06 6.52
CA SER A 18 10.16 18.08 6.56
C SER A 18 8.83 18.83 6.54
N SER A 19 8.43 19.21 5.33
CA SER A 19 7.08 19.65 5.01
C SER A 19 6.11 18.70 5.70
N VAL A 20 5.33 19.23 6.63
CA VAL A 20 4.28 18.50 7.33
C VAL A 20 3.14 18.30 6.33
N PHE A 21 3.38 17.46 5.33
CA PHE A 21 2.30 16.82 4.61
C PHE A 21 1.72 15.82 5.59
N ALA A 22 0.45 16.01 5.96
CA ALA A 22 -0.32 14.98 6.65
C ALA A 22 -0.44 13.80 5.68
N ILE A 23 0.57 12.93 5.68
CA ILE A 23 0.58 11.67 4.96
C ILE A 23 -0.59 10.88 5.53
N THR A 24 -1.57 10.56 4.70
CA THR A 24 -2.68 9.72 5.13
C THR A 24 -2.15 8.31 5.43
N PRO A 25 -2.75 7.53 6.35
CA PRO A 25 -2.28 6.17 6.66
C PRO A 25 -2.10 5.27 5.43
N ALA A 26 -2.93 5.48 4.39
CA ALA A 26 -2.79 4.79 3.11
C ALA A 26 -1.54 5.22 2.32
N GLN A 27 -1.21 6.52 2.31
CA GLN A 27 0.01 7.03 1.68
C GLN A 27 1.26 6.58 2.45
N GLU A 28 1.20 6.55 3.79
CA GLU A 28 2.28 6.07 4.64
C GLU A 28 2.56 4.59 4.35
N ASN A 29 1.53 3.75 4.36
CA ASN A 29 1.67 2.33 4.06
C ASN A 29 2.24 2.11 2.64
N LYS A 30 1.82 2.90 1.65
CA LYS A 30 2.38 2.85 0.30
C LYS A 30 3.87 3.23 0.26
N LEU A 31 4.28 4.23 1.03
CA LEU A 31 5.69 4.63 1.13
C LEU A 31 6.53 3.57 1.85
N LEU A 32 6.01 3.01 2.95
CA LEU A 32 6.66 1.91 3.68
C LEU A 32 6.81 0.68 2.79
N MET A 33 5.75 0.30 2.05
CA MET A 33 5.81 -0.79 1.09
C MET A 33 6.85 -0.53 0.01
N LYS A 34 6.90 0.70 -0.52
CA LYS A 34 7.90 1.09 -1.52
C LYS A 34 9.31 0.99 -0.96
N ALA A 35 9.55 1.45 0.27
CA ALA A 35 10.85 1.32 0.93
C ALA A 35 11.24 -0.15 1.18
N LEU A 36 10.26 -0.99 1.53
CA LEU A 36 10.47 -2.42 1.76
C LEU A 36 10.83 -3.17 0.46
N VAL A 37 10.20 -2.77 -0.64
CA VAL A 37 10.46 -3.20 -2.02
C VAL A 37 11.87 -2.76 -2.44
N GLU A 38 12.18 -1.47 -2.34
CA GLU A 38 13.49 -0.92 -2.77
C GLU A 38 14.65 -1.38 -1.88
N GLY A 39 14.39 -1.65 -0.59
CA GLY A 39 15.39 -2.13 0.36
C GLY A 39 15.72 -3.62 0.27
N ALA A 40 14.89 -4.42 -0.42
CA ALA A 40 15.11 -5.85 -0.57
C ALA A 40 16.24 -6.13 -1.58
N SER A 41 17.44 -6.39 -1.07
CA SER A 41 18.65 -6.57 -1.87
C SER A 41 19.04 -8.05 -2.04
N THR A 42 18.68 -8.92 -1.09
CA THR A 42 19.02 -10.35 -1.17
C THR A 42 17.87 -11.18 -1.77
N PRO A 43 18.16 -12.32 -2.42
CA PRO A 43 17.12 -13.20 -2.96
C PRO A 43 16.08 -13.64 -1.92
N ALA A 44 16.53 -13.98 -0.70
CA ALA A 44 15.64 -14.35 0.39
C ALA A 44 14.72 -13.19 0.84
N GLN A 45 15.23 -11.96 0.87
CA GLN A 45 14.41 -10.78 1.15
C GLN A 45 13.36 -10.56 0.05
N LYS A 46 13.77 -10.61 -1.23
CA LYS A 46 12.87 -10.49 -2.38
C LYS A 46 11.76 -11.56 -2.38
N GLU A 47 12.09 -12.80 -2.01
CA GLU A 47 11.12 -13.88 -1.85
C GLU A 47 10.11 -13.56 -0.72
N SER A 48 10.59 -13.06 0.42
CA SER A 48 9.72 -12.64 1.52
C SER A 48 8.81 -11.48 1.11
N VAL A 49 9.32 -10.48 0.37
CA VAL A 49 8.51 -9.38 -0.16
C VAL A 49 7.44 -9.91 -1.10
N SER A 50 7.80 -10.78 -2.04
CA SER A 50 6.85 -11.41 -2.96
C SER A 50 5.75 -12.19 -2.22
N LYS A 51 6.11 -13.00 -1.22
CA LYS A 51 5.15 -13.73 -0.38
C LYS A 51 4.21 -12.79 0.36
N TYR A 52 4.74 -11.71 0.92
CA TYR A 52 3.95 -10.69 1.60
C TYR A 52 2.99 -9.96 0.66
N MET A 53 3.44 -9.55 -0.53
CA MET A 53 2.56 -8.93 -1.55
C MET A 53 1.46 -9.87 -2.02
N ASN A 54 1.77 -11.17 -2.19
CA ASN A 54 0.76 -12.17 -2.51
C ASN A 54 -0.26 -12.35 -1.37
N LEU A 55 0.17 -12.30 -0.11
CA LEU A 55 -0.73 -12.35 1.05
C LEU A 55 -1.68 -11.15 1.05
N LEU A 56 -1.15 -9.93 0.89
CA LEU A 56 -1.94 -8.70 0.82
C LEU A 56 -2.95 -8.74 -0.34
N SER A 57 -2.53 -9.21 -1.52
CA SER A 57 -3.45 -9.38 -2.66
C SER A 57 -4.62 -10.30 -2.32
N LYS A 58 -4.36 -11.43 -1.64
CA LYS A 58 -5.40 -12.37 -1.22
C LYS A 58 -6.34 -11.76 -0.17
N GLU A 59 -5.79 -11.04 0.80
CA GLU A 59 -6.58 -10.36 1.83
C GLU A 59 -7.51 -9.31 1.21
N LYS A 60 -7.00 -8.50 0.28
CA LYS A 60 -7.80 -7.48 -0.42
C LYS A 60 -8.88 -8.09 -1.32
N LYS A 61 -8.61 -9.22 -1.98
CA LYS A 61 -9.65 -9.98 -2.70
C LYS A 61 -10.73 -10.50 -1.76
N ALA A 62 -10.36 -11.06 -0.61
CA ALA A 62 -11.34 -11.52 0.38
C ALA A 62 -12.17 -10.35 0.93
N GLU A 63 -11.56 -9.19 1.18
CA GLU A 63 -12.28 -7.99 1.59
C GLU A 63 -13.25 -7.49 0.51
N ALA A 64 -12.83 -7.50 -0.76
CA ALA A 64 -13.70 -7.16 -1.89
C ALA A 64 -14.88 -8.13 -2.02
N GLU A 65 -14.65 -9.43 -1.85
CA GLU A 65 -15.71 -10.45 -1.85
C GLU A 65 -16.72 -10.20 -0.72
N ARG A 66 -16.24 -9.82 0.47
CA ARG A 66 -17.12 -9.43 1.59
C ARG A 66 -17.98 -8.23 1.21
N PHE A 67 -17.42 -7.21 0.57
CA PHE A 67 -18.21 -6.06 0.11
C PHE A 67 -19.19 -6.41 -1.01
N ARG A 68 -18.85 -7.31 -1.93
CA ARG A 68 -19.83 -7.84 -2.90
C ARG A 68 -20.94 -8.64 -2.22
N ALA A 69 -20.61 -9.43 -1.21
CA ALA A 69 -21.61 -10.14 -0.43
C ALA A 69 -22.56 -9.16 0.28
N LEU A 70 -22.00 -8.11 0.89
CA LEU A 70 -22.78 -7.01 1.47
C LEU A 70 -23.66 -6.32 0.43
N ALA A 71 -23.16 -6.03 -0.76
CA ALA A 71 -23.93 -5.40 -1.83
C ALA A 71 -25.20 -6.21 -2.19
N LYS A 72 -25.14 -7.54 -2.10
CA LYS A 72 -26.27 -8.45 -2.34
C LYS A 72 -27.24 -8.55 -1.16
N MET A 73 -26.87 -8.04 0.03
CA MET A 73 -27.75 -8.07 1.20
C MET A 73 -28.85 -7.03 1.09
N HIS A 74 -30.05 -7.40 1.53
CA HIS A 74 -31.16 -6.46 1.61
C HIS A 74 -31.06 -5.66 2.93
N PHE A 75 -30.86 -4.35 2.84
CA PHE A 75 -30.62 -3.47 4.00
C PHE A 75 -31.91 -2.94 4.65
N GLY A 76 -33.06 -3.25 4.06
CA GLY A 76 -34.36 -2.72 4.49
C GLY A 76 -34.52 -1.22 4.21
N GLY A 77 -35.76 -0.76 4.11
CA GLY A 77 -36.09 0.65 3.85
C GLY A 77 -36.48 0.94 2.39
N LYS A 78 -36.36 2.20 1.96
CA LYS A 78 -36.78 2.64 0.63
C LYS A 78 -35.88 2.05 -0.45
N ALA A 79 -36.45 1.58 -1.56
CA ALA A 79 -35.72 0.99 -2.69
C ALA A 79 -34.54 1.87 -3.19
N ARG A 80 -34.74 3.19 -3.28
CA ARG A 80 -33.65 4.11 -3.66
C ARG A 80 -32.43 4.06 -2.72
N LEU A 81 -32.65 3.89 -1.42
CA LEU A 81 -31.56 3.81 -0.45
C LEU A 81 -30.82 2.47 -0.56
N GLN A 82 -31.54 1.39 -0.86
CA GLN A 82 -30.97 0.09 -1.17
C GLN A 82 -30.01 0.19 -2.37
N ASP A 83 -30.47 0.78 -3.48
CA ASP A 83 -29.66 0.94 -4.70
C ASP A 83 -28.39 1.77 -4.45
N ILE A 84 -28.48 2.82 -3.62
CA ILE A 84 -27.32 3.65 -3.27
C ILE A 84 -26.29 2.82 -2.49
N LYS A 85 -26.75 2.12 -1.44
CA LYS A 85 -25.86 1.27 -0.62
C LYS A 85 -25.22 0.15 -1.44
N GLU A 86 -26.00 -0.52 -2.28
CA GLU A 86 -25.48 -1.55 -3.18
C GLU A 86 -24.36 -0.99 -4.06
N LYS A 87 -24.59 0.16 -4.72
CA LYS A 87 -23.58 0.83 -5.55
C LYS A 87 -22.35 1.24 -4.75
N GLU A 88 -22.50 1.73 -3.53
CA GLU A 88 -21.37 2.08 -2.67
C GLU A 88 -20.52 0.85 -2.32
N TYR A 89 -21.16 -0.27 -1.98
CA TYR A 89 -20.44 -1.51 -1.68
C TYR A 89 -19.77 -2.10 -2.91
N LEU A 90 -20.42 -2.05 -4.07
CA LEU A 90 -19.80 -2.48 -5.34
C LEU A 90 -18.58 -1.62 -5.69
N LYS A 91 -18.66 -0.30 -5.56
CA LYS A 91 -17.52 0.60 -5.78
C LYS A 91 -16.35 0.31 -4.82
N LYS A 92 -16.64 0.03 -3.54
CA LYS A 92 -15.61 -0.37 -2.57
C LYS A 92 -14.97 -1.70 -2.95
N ALA A 93 -15.75 -2.68 -3.37
CA ALA A 93 -15.24 -3.96 -3.83
C ALA A 93 -14.32 -3.78 -5.06
N GLU A 94 -14.74 -3.00 -6.06
CA GLU A 94 -13.94 -2.73 -7.26
C GLU A 94 -12.61 -2.04 -6.93
N ALA A 95 -12.60 -1.06 -6.02
CA ALA A 95 -11.38 -0.40 -5.58
C ALA A 95 -10.40 -1.38 -4.91
N LEU A 96 -10.91 -2.26 -4.03
CA LEU A 96 -10.10 -3.29 -3.37
C LEU A 96 -9.58 -4.34 -4.36
N GLU A 97 -10.34 -4.68 -5.40
CA GLU A 97 -9.86 -5.58 -6.46
C GLU A 97 -8.73 -4.96 -7.29
N GLN A 98 -8.80 -3.66 -7.58
CA GLN A 98 -7.73 -2.94 -8.24
C GLN A 98 -6.46 -2.93 -7.38
N GLU A 99 -6.58 -2.62 -6.08
CA GLU A 99 -5.44 -2.69 -5.15
C GLU A 99 -4.85 -4.10 -5.07
N ALA A 100 -5.70 -5.13 -5.00
CA ALA A 100 -5.25 -6.51 -4.98
C ALA A 100 -4.50 -6.90 -6.26
N ALA A 101 -4.96 -6.42 -7.42
CA ALA A 101 -4.30 -6.65 -8.69
C ALA A 101 -2.93 -5.97 -8.75
N ASP A 102 -2.80 -4.77 -8.20
CA ASP A 102 -1.52 -4.06 -8.14
C ASP A 102 -0.52 -4.77 -7.23
N TYR A 103 -0.94 -5.27 -6.06
CA TYR A 103 -0.09 -6.11 -5.21
C TYR A 103 0.30 -7.42 -5.89
N GLN A 104 -0.60 -8.03 -6.65
CA GLN A 104 -0.29 -9.24 -7.40
C GLN A 104 0.76 -8.98 -8.49
N LYS A 105 0.65 -7.86 -9.22
CA LYS A 105 1.67 -7.45 -10.21
C LYS A 105 3.03 -7.24 -9.57
N LEU A 106 3.08 -6.58 -8.40
CA LEU A 106 4.32 -6.38 -7.65
C LEU A 106 4.94 -7.70 -7.22
N ALA A 107 4.14 -8.66 -6.74
CA ALA A 107 4.63 -9.99 -6.37
C ALA A 107 5.23 -10.74 -7.57
N LEU A 108 4.56 -10.67 -8.73
CA LEU A 108 5.04 -11.29 -9.97
C LEU A 108 6.34 -10.68 -10.47
N HIS A 109 6.50 -9.35 -10.36
CA HIS A 109 7.75 -8.66 -10.71
C HIS A 109 8.94 -9.24 -9.94
N TYR A 110 8.81 -9.38 -8.62
CA TYR A 110 9.88 -9.97 -7.79
C TYR A 110 10.16 -11.43 -8.09
N ASN A 111 9.12 -12.24 -8.35
CA ASN A 111 9.33 -13.62 -8.76
C ASN A 111 10.05 -13.72 -10.11
N GLY A 112 9.79 -12.79 -11.03
CA GLY A 112 10.51 -12.69 -12.29
C GLY A 112 11.99 -12.35 -12.09
N GLU A 113 12.31 -11.38 -11.23
CA GLU A 113 13.70 -11.04 -10.88
C GLU A 113 14.45 -12.20 -10.21
N LEU A 114 13.76 -13.01 -9.39
CA LEU A 114 14.34 -14.19 -8.76
C LEU A 114 14.60 -15.32 -9.75
N ALA A 115 13.80 -15.46 -10.81
CA ALA A 115 13.98 -16.48 -11.83
C ALA A 115 15.10 -16.16 -12.84
N SER A 116 15.52 -14.88 -12.92
CA SER A 116 16.57 -14.41 -13.82
C SER A 116 17.98 -14.35 -13.23
N ASN A 117 18.14 -14.62 -11.92
CA ASN A 117 19.43 -14.68 -11.22
C ASN A 117 19.79 -16.12 -10.84
#